data_AF-A0AAW0DXN2-F1
#
_entry.id   AF-A0AAW0DXN2-F1
#
_cell.length_a   1.000
_cell.length_b   1.000
_cell.length_c   1.000
_cell.angle_alpha   90.00
_cell.angle_beta   90.00
_cell.angle_gamma   90.00
#
_symmetry.space_group_name_H-M   'P 1'
#
loop_
_entity.id
_entity.type
_entity.pdbx_description
1 polymer ?
#
loop_
_entity_poly.entity_id
_entity_poly.type
_entity_poly.pdbx_seq_one_letter_code
_entity_poly.pdbx_strand_id
1 'polypeptide(L)'
;MSIFRIWSVMDECIRTGVSSTATTLPGRLGLRRRAPALYRRLMRGFYPGIAASPNLGRIEGGHRTAAIERPLEDEEQATQDDFEPQPHSLSRGPKKATRVVGSFDHPLLPHPPRNTNIPAMDFLSCYAIAVNEVNASGGRIVTSPTNGAAGVIPAVLKYIIEFVSDDPEKSVMTFLLTASAIGMLFKRGSTISAAEGGCQAEVGVACSMASAGFAACMGASPETVLQAAEIGIEHNLGLTCDPIDGLVQVPCIERNSLGAVKAITAAQLSLASQGVYSVTLDEAIEAMRLTATDMSVKYKETSLSTTDESRLVHDPEFFICASLSSTLPALIRTLIQNGYLDDETVVAWDLIQVGGTYVT
;
A
#
# COMPACT_ATOMS: atom_id res chain seq x y z
N MET A 1 -18.90 -10.44 -11.59
CA MET A 1 -18.05 -9.39 -12.20
C MET A 1 -16.84 -10.07 -12.85
N SER A 2 -16.39 -9.69 -14.05
CA SER A 2 -15.22 -10.35 -14.68
C SER A 2 -13.92 -9.97 -13.96
N ILE A 3 -13.02 -10.93 -13.73
CA ILE A 3 -11.68 -10.74 -13.13
C ILE A 3 -10.87 -9.64 -13.82
N PHE A 4 -11.03 -9.50 -15.14
CA PHE A 4 -10.38 -8.46 -15.92
C PHE A 4 -10.95 -7.07 -15.67
N ARG A 5 -12.22 -6.97 -15.28
CA ARG A 5 -12.83 -5.68 -14.88
C ARG A 5 -12.21 -5.17 -13.58
N ILE A 6 -11.91 -6.07 -12.65
CA ILE A 6 -11.22 -5.73 -11.40
C ILE A 6 -9.83 -5.18 -11.71
N TRP A 7 -9.06 -5.91 -12.53
CA TRP A 7 -7.75 -5.44 -12.95
C TRP A 7 -7.81 -4.08 -13.67
N SER A 8 -8.80 -3.89 -14.56
CA SER A 8 -8.99 -2.61 -15.25
C SER A 8 -9.23 -1.44 -14.29
N VAL A 9 -10.01 -1.64 -13.22
CA VAL A 9 -10.24 -0.60 -12.19
C VAL A 9 -8.98 -0.36 -11.36
N MET A 10 -8.24 -1.41 -11.01
CA MET A 10 -6.96 -1.30 -10.31
C MET A 10 -5.93 -0.50 -11.12
N ASP A 11 -5.78 -0.79 -12.42
CA ASP A 11 -4.88 -0.07 -13.32
C ASP A 11 -5.32 1.38 -13.53
N GLU A 12 -6.63 1.63 -13.67
CA GLU A 12 -7.20 2.99 -13.71
C GLU A 12 -6.87 3.79 -12.45
N CYS A 13 -6.96 3.16 -11.28
CA CYS A 13 -6.62 3.79 -10.01
C CYS A 13 -5.14 4.18 -9.95
N ILE A 14 -4.22 3.28 -10.35
CA ILE A 14 -2.79 3.60 -10.46
C ILE A 14 -2.59 4.80 -11.38
N ARG A 15 -3.20 4.77 -12.57
CA ARG A 15 -3.08 5.83 -13.58
C ARG A 15 -3.55 7.17 -13.04
N THR A 16 -4.73 7.20 -12.43
CA THR A 16 -5.30 8.39 -11.77
C THR A 16 -4.35 8.95 -10.71
N GLY A 17 -3.73 8.08 -9.91
CA GLY A 17 -2.78 8.49 -8.88
C GLY A 17 -1.50 9.11 -9.43
N VAL A 18 -0.89 8.51 -10.46
CA VAL A 18 0.36 9.02 -11.06
C VAL A 18 0.14 10.25 -11.96
N SER A 19 -1.05 10.43 -12.54
CA SER A 19 -1.39 11.57 -13.39
C SER A 19 -2.04 12.74 -12.64
N SER A 20 -2.21 12.63 -11.31
CA SER A 20 -2.87 13.66 -10.51
C SER A 20 -2.13 15.00 -10.58
N THR A 21 -2.89 16.09 -10.80
CA THR A 21 -2.39 17.46 -10.75
C THR A 21 -2.46 18.06 -9.34
N ALA A 22 -3.21 17.43 -8.44
CA ALA A 22 -3.31 17.86 -7.05
C ALA A 22 -1.96 17.73 -6.34
N THR A 23 -1.59 18.75 -5.56
CA THR A 23 -0.29 18.78 -4.88
C THR A 23 -0.36 18.17 -3.47
N THR A 24 -1.52 18.22 -2.83
CA THR A 24 -1.74 17.75 -1.45
C THR A 24 -2.97 16.85 -1.36
N LEU A 25 -2.96 15.93 -0.39
CA LEU A 25 -4.11 15.14 0.02
C LEU A 25 -5.08 16.00 0.85
N PRO A 26 -6.39 15.71 0.81
CA PRO A 26 -7.35 16.37 1.68
C PRO A 26 -7.13 15.97 3.16
N GLY A 27 -7.74 16.71 4.07
CA GLY A 27 -7.63 16.46 5.52
C GLY A 27 -6.60 17.35 6.23
N ARG A 28 -6.55 17.20 7.55
CA ARG A 28 -5.82 18.10 8.47
C ARG A 28 -4.30 17.99 8.44
N LEU A 29 -3.75 16.91 7.86
CA LEU A 29 -2.30 16.67 7.81
C LEU A 29 -1.59 17.45 6.71
N GLY A 30 -2.29 17.91 5.67
CA GLY A 30 -1.69 18.63 4.55
C GLY A 30 -0.59 17.85 3.82
N LEU A 31 -0.70 16.52 3.77
CA LEU A 31 0.32 15.63 3.21
C LEU A 31 0.45 15.86 1.70
N ARG A 32 1.68 15.95 1.19
CA ARG A 32 1.94 16.14 -0.24
C ARG A 32 1.75 14.82 -1.00
N ARG A 33 1.12 14.88 -2.17
CA ARG A 33 1.10 13.77 -3.14
C ARG A 33 2.51 13.53 -3.70
N ARG A 34 2.98 12.30 -3.61
CA ARG A 34 4.32 11.84 -4.01
C ARG A 34 4.27 11.08 -5.33
N ALA A 35 3.20 10.34 -5.62
CA ALA A 35 3.12 9.47 -6.79
C ALA A 35 3.43 10.19 -8.13
N PRO A 36 2.87 11.38 -8.44
CA PRO A 36 3.16 12.06 -9.70
C PRO A 36 4.62 12.50 -9.88
N ALA A 37 5.31 12.81 -8.77
CA ALA A 37 6.73 13.19 -8.82
C ALA A 37 7.63 11.96 -8.97
N LEU A 38 7.31 10.88 -8.26
CA LEU A 38 8.02 9.60 -8.35
C LEU A 38 7.90 9.01 -9.76
N TYR A 39 6.69 8.97 -10.31
CA TYR A 39 6.44 8.44 -11.65
C TYR A 39 7.21 9.23 -12.73
N ARG A 40 7.15 10.57 -12.70
CA ARG A 40 7.94 11.42 -13.62
C ARG A 40 9.44 11.20 -13.49
N ARG A 41 9.94 10.91 -12.28
CA ARG A 41 11.36 10.61 -12.06
C ARG A 41 11.75 9.27 -12.69
N LEU A 42 10.93 8.24 -12.53
CA LEU A 42 11.16 6.91 -13.09
C LEU A 42 11.10 6.94 -14.63
N MET A 43 10.16 7.69 -15.20
CA MET A 43 9.98 7.80 -16.65
C MET A 43 11.00 8.69 -17.37
N ARG A 44 11.83 9.47 -16.65
CA ARG A 44 12.91 10.26 -17.26
C ARG A 44 14.04 9.39 -17.85
N GLY A 45 14.04 8.09 -17.60
CA GLY A 45 15.03 7.14 -18.11
C GLY A 45 16.42 7.30 -17.50
N PHE A 46 17.33 6.39 -17.85
CA PHE A 46 18.73 6.43 -17.39
C PHE A 46 19.59 7.47 -18.13
N TYR A 47 19.09 8.02 -19.23
CA TYR A 47 19.79 8.99 -20.09
C TYR A 47 18.96 10.26 -20.27
N PRO A 48 19.11 11.27 -19.39
CA PRO A 48 18.38 12.54 -19.43
C PRO A 48 18.57 13.39 -20.71
N GLY A 49 19.37 12.94 -21.67
CA GLY A 49 19.70 13.66 -22.92
C GLY A 49 19.46 12.90 -24.22
N ILE A 50 19.02 11.63 -24.19
CA ILE A 50 18.77 10.84 -25.41
C ILE A 50 17.27 10.81 -25.76
N ALA A 51 16.39 11.01 -24.78
CA ALA A 51 14.94 11.15 -25.00
C ALA A 51 14.51 12.63 -24.96
N ALA A 52 14.96 13.41 -25.94
CA ALA A 52 14.38 14.71 -26.25
C ALA A 52 14.04 14.73 -27.75
N SER A 53 12.92 14.08 -28.10
CA SER A 53 12.25 14.39 -29.36
C SER A 53 11.82 15.88 -29.34
N PRO A 54 11.95 16.65 -30.42
CA PRO A 54 11.97 18.12 -30.37
C PRO A 54 10.63 18.80 -30.03
N ASN A 55 9.54 18.06 -29.84
CA ASN A 55 8.18 18.60 -29.83
C ASN A 55 7.42 18.55 -28.49
N LEU A 56 8.12 18.48 -27.35
CA LEU A 56 7.48 18.71 -26.06
C LEU A 56 7.99 20.01 -25.43
N GLY A 57 7.10 21.00 -25.34
CA GLY A 57 7.39 22.37 -24.93
C GLY A 57 8.22 22.46 -23.65
N ARG A 58 9.37 23.14 -23.76
CA ARG A 58 10.26 23.49 -22.64
C ARG A 58 9.53 24.48 -21.73
N ILE A 59 9.27 24.07 -20.48
CA ILE A 59 9.01 25.02 -19.38
C ILE A 59 10.37 25.36 -18.77
N GLU A 60 10.75 26.62 -18.86
CA GLU A 60 12.06 27.17 -18.45
C GLU A 60 12.34 26.88 -16.97
N GLY A 61 13.53 26.32 -16.71
CA GLY A 61 14.05 26.12 -15.36
C GLY A 61 14.64 27.41 -14.82
N GLY A 62 14.02 27.96 -13.77
CA GLY A 62 14.56 29.10 -13.02
C GLY A 62 15.94 28.78 -12.43
N HIS A 63 16.92 29.59 -12.80
CA HIS A 63 18.28 29.60 -12.28
C HIS A 63 18.33 29.96 -10.78
N ARG A 64 19.30 29.38 -10.06
CA ARG A 64 19.62 29.65 -8.64
C ARG A 64 20.51 30.88 -8.48
N THR A 65 20.19 31.74 -7.52
CA THR A 65 21.07 32.62 -6.69
C THR A 65 20.16 33.15 -5.56
N ALA A 66 20.49 33.29 -4.28
CA ALA A 66 21.75 33.58 -3.59
C ALA A 66 21.66 33.01 -2.13
N ALA A 67 22.76 32.51 -1.59
CA ALA A 67 23.58 33.14 -0.55
C ALA A 67 22.92 33.18 0.85
N ILE A 68 23.55 32.44 1.77
CA ILE A 68 23.28 32.42 3.21
C ILE A 68 23.99 33.63 3.80
N GLU A 69 23.26 34.60 4.33
CA GLU A 69 23.80 35.66 5.19
C GLU A 69 23.24 35.52 6.60
N ARG A 70 24.15 35.57 7.58
CA ARG A 70 23.87 35.61 9.02
C ARG A 70 23.44 37.04 9.40
N PRO A 71 22.43 37.24 10.25
CA PRO A 71 22.24 38.54 10.88
C PRO A 71 23.12 38.68 12.12
N LEU A 72 23.77 39.84 12.18
CA LEU A 72 24.51 40.39 13.31
C LEU A 72 23.57 40.75 14.47
N GLU A 73 24.12 40.71 15.68
CA GLU A 73 23.52 41.20 16.93
C GLU A 73 23.36 42.72 16.91
N ASP A 74 22.28 43.23 17.51
CA ASP A 74 22.23 44.53 18.19
C ASP A 74 21.04 44.57 19.17
N GLU A 75 21.20 45.41 20.21
CA GLU A 75 20.69 45.30 21.58
C GLU A 75 19.21 45.72 21.84
N GLU A 76 18.81 45.41 23.07
CA GLU A 76 17.60 45.69 23.86
C GLU A 76 16.81 47.00 23.59
N GLN A 77 15.47 46.91 23.69
CA GLN A 77 14.69 47.64 24.70
C GLN A 77 13.21 47.21 24.74
N ALA A 78 12.71 46.99 25.95
CA ALA A 78 11.31 46.69 26.27
C ALA A 78 10.49 47.98 26.44
N THR A 79 9.19 47.98 26.08
CA THR A 79 8.05 48.40 26.94
C THR A 79 6.68 48.39 26.24
N GLN A 80 5.70 47.88 26.99
CA GLN A 80 4.28 48.29 27.14
C GLN A 80 3.18 47.87 26.14
N ASP A 81 2.11 47.36 26.77
CA ASP A 81 0.81 46.92 26.28
C ASP A 81 -0.01 48.02 25.59
N ASP A 82 -0.79 47.63 24.57
CA ASP A 82 -2.17 48.11 24.37
C ASP A 82 -2.94 47.15 23.45
N PHE A 83 -4.21 46.91 23.78
CA PHE A 83 -5.09 45.88 23.22
C PHE A 83 -6.28 46.55 22.51
N GLU A 84 -6.48 46.33 21.21
CA GLU A 84 -7.81 46.39 20.51
C GLU A 84 -7.73 45.79 19.08
N PRO A 85 -8.85 45.37 18.43
CA PRO A 85 -8.91 44.09 17.71
C PRO A 85 -8.98 44.16 16.16
N GLN A 86 -8.29 43.19 15.53
CA GLN A 86 -8.50 42.45 14.25
C GLN A 86 -8.84 43.22 12.94
N PRO A 87 -8.21 42.84 11.81
CA PRO A 87 -8.88 41.87 10.92
C PRO A 87 -7.96 40.81 10.28
N HIS A 88 -8.42 39.56 10.33
CA HIS A 88 -8.21 38.46 9.39
C HIS A 88 -6.99 38.47 8.46
N SER A 89 -5.95 37.71 8.82
CA SER A 89 -5.13 37.00 7.84
C SER A 89 -4.90 35.57 8.33
N LEU A 90 -5.24 34.59 7.48
CA LEU A 90 -4.96 33.18 7.73
C LEU A 90 -3.45 32.96 7.68
N SER A 91 -2.78 33.17 8.81
CA SER A 91 -1.36 32.89 8.95
C SER A 91 -1.15 31.38 8.86
N ARG A 92 -0.42 30.97 7.81
CA ARG A 92 0.08 29.61 7.65
C ARG A 92 0.96 29.32 8.87
N GLY A 93 0.45 28.54 9.81
CA GLY A 93 1.19 28.15 11.01
C GLY A 93 2.57 27.55 10.63
N PRO A 94 3.60 27.77 11.47
CA PRO A 94 4.95 27.31 11.16
C PRO A 94 4.94 25.79 11.01
N LYS A 95 5.49 25.29 9.89
CA LYS A 95 5.77 23.86 9.71
C LYS A 95 6.55 23.40 10.94
N LYS A 96 6.01 22.52 11.78
CA LYS A 96 6.72 21.95 12.92
C LYS A 96 8.04 21.38 12.41
N ALA A 97 9.14 22.07 12.66
CA ALA A 97 10.46 21.56 12.35
C ALA A 97 10.64 20.26 13.14
N THR A 98 11.04 19.18 12.47
CA THR A 98 11.39 17.94 13.14
C THR A 98 12.41 18.28 14.22
N ARG A 99 12.10 18.01 15.49
CA ARG A 99 13.03 18.24 16.60
C ARG A 99 14.20 17.28 16.41
N VAL A 100 15.29 17.75 15.81
CA VAL A 100 16.53 17.00 15.73
C VAL A 100 17.27 17.22 17.06
N VAL A 101 17.32 16.19 17.90
CA VAL A 101 18.10 16.21 19.13
C VAL A 101 19.48 15.65 18.80
N GLY A 102 20.49 16.52 18.81
CA GLY A 102 21.87 16.14 18.54
C GLY A 102 22.71 17.33 18.07
N SER A 103 24.03 17.16 18.08
CA SER A 103 24.95 18.10 17.44
C SER A 103 25.17 17.68 16.00
N PHE A 104 24.96 18.60 15.05
CA PHE A 104 25.42 18.41 13.67
C PHE A 104 26.93 18.66 13.53
N ASP A 105 27.56 19.19 14.58
CA ASP A 105 29.02 19.22 14.70
C ASP A 105 29.49 17.84 15.16
N HIS A 106 29.77 17.00 14.18
CA HIS A 106 30.24 15.64 14.35
C HIS A 106 31.41 15.40 13.40
N PRO A 107 32.51 14.74 13.82
CA PRO A 107 33.68 14.51 12.97
C PRO A 107 33.37 13.76 11.67
N LEU A 108 32.30 12.96 11.68
CA LEU A 108 31.71 12.36 10.49
C LEU A 108 30.54 13.23 10.02
N LEU A 109 30.76 13.97 8.95
CA LEU A 109 29.73 14.78 8.30
C LEU A 109 28.71 13.89 7.54
N PRO A 110 27.45 14.34 7.39
CA PRO A 110 26.48 13.65 6.55
C PRO A 110 27.01 13.48 5.12
N HIS A 111 26.81 12.29 4.55
CA HIS A 111 27.21 12.05 3.17
C HIS A 111 26.42 12.99 2.23
N PRO A 112 27.05 13.55 1.17
CA PRO A 112 26.31 14.35 0.20
C PRO A 112 25.14 13.55 -0.39
N PRO A 113 24.03 14.23 -0.76
CA PRO A 113 22.88 13.56 -1.36
C PRO A 113 23.31 12.86 -2.66
N ARG A 114 23.10 11.53 -2.69
CA ARG A 114 23.35 10.69 -3.88
C ARG A 114 22.04 10.40 -4.60
N ASN A 115 22.13 9.92 -5.84
CA ASN A 115 20.98 9.37 -6.54
C ASN A 115 20.47 8.13 -5.79
N THR A 116 19.21 8.14 -5.36
CA THR A 116 18.58 7.05 -4.60
C THR A 116 17.64 6.21 -5.46
N ASN A 117 17.77 6.25 -6.79
CA ASN A 117 16.91 5.49 -7.68
C ASN A 117 17.28 4.00 -7.63
N ILE A 118 16.38 3.20 -7.06
CA ILE A 118 16.45 1.73 -7.12
C ILE A 118 15.23 1.28 -7.93
N PRO A 119 15.35 1.15 -9.27
CA PRO A 119 14.20 1.13 -10.17
C PRO A 119 13.10 0.13 -9.79
N ALA A 120 13.47 -1.11 -9.46
CA ALA A 120 12.49 -2.15 -9.11
C ALA A 120 11.66 -1.80 -7.87
N MET A 121 12.30 -1.32 -6.80
CA MET A 121 11.61 -0.92 -5.56
C MET A 121 10.82 0.38 -5.74
N ASP A 122 11.36 1.31 -6.53
CA ASP A 122 10.72 2.59 -6.80
C ASP A 122 9.43 2.44 -7.63
N PHE A 123 9.37 1.51 -8.59
CA PHE A 123 8.14 1.23 -9.34
C PHE A 123 7.03 0.68 -8.43
N LEU A 124 7.33 -0.32 -7.62
CA LEU A 124 6.38 -0.90 -6.66
C LEU A 124 5.86 0.14 -5.68
N SER A 125 6.78 0.91 -5.11
CA SER A 125 6.46 1.99 -4.18
C SER A 125 5.61 3.06 -4.86
N CYS A 126 5.94 3.45 -6.09
CA CYS A 126 5.18 4.43 -6.85
C CYS A 126 3.74 3.97 -7.09
N TYR A 127 3.53 2.73 -7.53
CA TYR A 127 2.19 2.20 -7.80
C TYR A 127 1.35 2.07 -6.52
N ALA A 128 1.92 1.54 -5.44
CA ALA A 128 1.22 1.42 -4.16
C ALA A 128 0.84 2.79 -3.60
N ILE A 129 1.77 3.76 -3.61
CA ILE A 129 1.51 5.13 -3.19
C ILE A 129 0.43 5.77 -4.06
N ALA A 130 0.45 5.56 -5.37
CA ALA A 130 -0.55 6.12 -6.28
C ALA A 130 -1.97 5.68 -5.89
N VAL A 131 -2.17 4.38 -5.64
CA VAL A 131 -3.47 3.83 -5.24
C VAL A 131 -3.91 4.37 -3.88
N ASN A 132 -3.04 4.36 -2.87
CA ASN A 132 -3.42 4.85 -1.54
C ASN A 132 -3.62 6.37 -1.48
N GLU A 133 -2.96 7.14 -2.34
CA GLU A 133 -3.23 8.58 -2.48
C GLU A 133 -4.58 8.86 -3.17
N VAL A 134 -5.01 7.99 -4.10
CA VAL A 134 -6.38 8.03 -4.66
C VAL A 134 -7.39 7.67 -3.58
N ASN A 135 -7.16 6.59 -2.82
CA ASN A 135 -8.01 6.20 -1.69
C ASN A 135 -8.17 7.34 -0.67
N ALA A 136 -7.07 7.94 -0.23
CA ALA A 136 -7.06 9.04 0.71
C ALA A 136 -7.77 10.32 0.22
N SER A 137 -8.07 10.40 -1.08
CA SER A 137 -8.84 11.51 -1.67
C SER A 137 -10.27 11.13 -2.07
N GLY A 138 -10.76 9.97 -1.61
CA GLY A 138 -12.11 9.49 -1.91
C GLY A 138 -12.31 9.08 -3.37
N GLY A 139 -11.23 8.77 -4.09
CA GLY A 139 -11.32 8.28 -5.46
C GLY A 139 -11.80 6.84 -5.53
N ARG A 140 -12.11 6.38 -6.74
CA ARG A 140 -12.52 5.00 -6.98
C ARG A 140 -11.34 4.05 -6.78
N ILE A 141 -11.52 3.08 -5.90
CA ILE A 141 -10.55 2.03 -5.62
C ILE A 141 -11.19 0.65 -5.62
N VAL A 142 -10.34 -0.36 -5.50
CA VAL A 142 -10.72 -1.75 -5.29
C VAL A 142 -10.15 -2.21 -3.97
N THR A 143 -10.95 -2.82 -3.10
CA THR A 143 -10.46 -3.39 -1.85
C THR A 143 -9.48 -4.54 -2.12
N SER A 144 -8.45 -4.70 -1.29
CA SER A 144 -7.55 -5.85 -1.40
C SER A 144 -6.71 -6.11 -0.14
N PRO A 145 -7.27 -6.61 0.97
CA PRO A 145 -8.67 -6.99 1.21
C PRO A 145 -9.55 -5.84 1.74
N THR A 146 -8.95 -4.71 2.14
CA THR A 146 -9.66 -3.51 2.62
C THR A 146 -9.24 -2.28 1.81
N ASN A 147 -9.93 -1.16 2.01
CA ASN A 147 -9.53 0.12 1.41
C ASN A 147 -8.16 0.59 1.92
N GLY A 148 -7.82 0.31 3.18
CA GLY A 148 -6.54 0.67 3.80
C GLY A 148 -5.35 -0.06 3.17
N ALA A 149 -5.55 -1.28 2.68
CA ALA A 149 -4.53 -2.14 2.06
C ALA A 149 -4.64 -2.24 0.53
N ALA A 150 -5.45 -1.38 -0.10
CA ALA A 150 -5.78 -1.44 -1.52
C ALA A 150 -4.58 -1.31 -2.48
N GLY A 151 -3.42 -0.82 -2.03
CA GLY A 151 -2.28 -0.53 -2.90
C GLY A 151 -1.35 -1.71 -3.16
N VAL A 152 -1.33 -2.74 -2.30
CA VAL A 152 -0.32 -3.82 -2.37
C VAL A 152 -0.54 -4.71 -3.59
N ILE A 153 -1.74 -5.30 -3.71
CA ILE A 153 -2.13 -6.18 -4.83
C ILE A 153 -1.91 -5.51 -6.21
N PRO A 154 -2.47 -4.31 -6.49
CA PRO A 154 -2.34 -3.72 -7.81
C PRO A 154 -0.90 -3.29 -8.12
N ALA A 155 -0.10 -2.88 -7.12
CA ALA A 155 1.30 -2.53 -7.34
C ALA A 155 2.13 -3.73 -7.81
N VAL A 156 1.98 -4.88 -7.15
CA VAL A 156 2.70 -6.11 -7.52
C VAL A 156 2.21 -6.65 -8.86
N LEU A 157 0.89 -6.66 -9.10
CA LEU A 157 0.33 -7.12 -10.37
C LEU A 157 0.77 -6.23 -11.55
N LYS A 158 0.76 -4.90 -11.38
CA LYS A 158 1.28 -3.97 -12.41
C LYS A 158 2.75 -4.23 -12.70
N TYR A 159 3.55 -4.48 -11.67
CA TYR A 159 4.96 -4.81 -11.84
C TYR A 159 5.16 -6.10 -12.64
N ILE A 160 4.38 -7.15 -12.36
CA ILE A 160 4.42 -8.41 -13.13
C ILE A 160 4.11 -8.14 -14.60
N ILE A 161 3.03 -7.40 -14.88
CA ILE A 161 2.58 -7.15 -16.26
C ILE A 161 3.58 -6.32 -17.07
N GLU A 162 4.22 -5.32 -16.44
CA GLU A 162 5.12 -4.39 -17.15
C GLU A 162 6.54 -4.95 -17.33
N PHE A 163 7.02 -5.78 -16.40
CA PHE A 163 8.45 -6.13 -16.34
C PHE A 163 8.76 -7.62 -16.37
N VAL A 164 7.77 -8.50 -16.17
CA VAL A 164 8.04 -9.94 -15.97
C VAL A 164 7.23 -10.84 -16.91
N SER A 165 5.97 -10.51 -17.16
CA SER A 165 5.05 -11.39 -17.87
C SER A 165 5.12 -11.25 -19.38
N ASP A 166 5.19 -12.39 -20.08
CA ASP A 166 5.00 -12.49 -21.53
C ASP A 166 3.53 -12.69 -21.92
N ASP A 167 2.67 -13.09 -20.97
CA ASP A 167 1.23 -13.34 -21.16
C ASP A 167 0.43 -12.65 -20.03
N PRO A 168 0.11 -11.35 -20.19
CA PRO A 168 -0.57 -10.57 -19.17
C PRO A 168 -1.93 -11.12 -18.76
N GLU A 169 -2.69 -11.71 -19.69
CA GLU A 169 -4.04 -12.22 -19.39
C GLU A 169 -3.98 -13.41 -18.43
N LYS A 170 -3.09 -14.37 -18.72
CA LYS A 170 -2.85 -15.51 -17.85
C LYS A 170 -2.24 -15.09 -16.50
N SER A 171 -1.34 -14.12 -16.49
CA SER A 171 -0.75 -13.59 -15.25
C SER A 171 -1.80 -12.91 -14.36
N VAL A 172 -2.70 -12.09 -14.93
CA VAL A 172 -3.81 -11.47 -14.17
C VAL A 172 -4.69 -12.54 -13.53
N MET A 173 -5.09 -13.55 -14.30
CA MET A 173 -5.94 -14.62 -13.80
C MET A 173 -5.25 -15.43 -12.71
N THR A 174 -4.01 -15.87 -12.95
CA THR A 174 -3.22 -16.65 -11.98
C THR A 174 -2.98 -15.88 -10.70
N PHE A 175 -2.57 -14.61 -10.81
CA PHE A 175 -2.25 -13.77 -9.67
C PHE A 175 -3.47 -13.54 -8.78
N LEU A 176 -4.57 -13.04 -9.36
CA LEU A 176 -5.75 -12.67 -8.58
C LEU A 176 -6.45 -13.89 -7.98
N LEU A 177 -6.54 -15.01 -8.70
CA LEU A 177 -7.14 -16.23 -8.15
C LEU A 177 -6.30 -16.83 -7.00
N THR A 178 -4.97 -16.87 -7.15
CA THR A 178 -4.07 -17.32 -6.06
C THR A 178 -4.15 -16.38 -4.86
N ALA A 179 -4.10 -15.07 -5.09
CA ALA A 179 -4.22 -14.07 -4.03
C ALA A 179 -5.55 -14.22 -3.26
N SER A 180 -6.66 -14.40 -3.98
CA SER A 180 -7.98 -14.65 -3.37
C SER A 180 -8.01 -15.94 -2.54
N ALA A 181 -7.41 -17.03 -3.02
CA ALA A 181 -7.35 -18.28 -2.26
C ALA A 181 -6.62 -18.10 -0.92
N ILE A 182 -5.49 -17.39 -0.90
CA ILE A 182 -4.77 -17.06 0.33
C ILE A 182 -5.60 -16.14 1.24
N GLY A 183 -6.25 -15.12 0.68
CA GLY A 183 -7.14 -14.24 1.45
C GLY A 183 -8.28 -15.01 2.14
N MET A 184 -8.80 -16.06 1.49
CA MET A 184 -9.82 -16.93 2.09
C MET A 184 -9.29 -17.74 3.28
N LEU A 185 -8.03 -18.20 3.23
CA LEU A 185 -7.42 -18.91 4.35
C LEU A 185 -7.31 -18.00 5.59
N PHE A 186 -6.88 -16.75 5.42
CA PHE A 186 -6.85 -15.77 6.51
C PHE A 186 -8.25 -15.44 7.04
N LYS A 187 -9.24 -15.28 6.15
CA LYS A 187 -10.63 -15.03 6.55
C LYS A 187 -11.23 -16.19 7.35
N ARG A 188 -10.92 -17.45 6.98
CA ARG A 188 -11.40 -18.66 7.68
C ARG A 188 -10.66 -18.92 8.99
N GLY A 189 -9.35 -18.71 9.02
CA GLY A 189 -8.51 -19.07 10.17
C GLY A 189 -8.25 -17.94 11.18
N SER A 190 -8.51 -16.68 10.83
CA SER A 190 -8.24 -15.52 11.70
C SER A 190 -9.25 -14.39 11.43
N THR A 191 -8.78 -13.19 11.11
CA THR A 191 -9.60 -12.03 10.70
C THR A 191 -8.90 -11.25 9.59
N ILE A 192 -9.68 -10.55 8.78
CA ILE A 192 -9.23 -9.61 7.74
C ILE A 192 -9.58 -8.16 8.11
N SER A 193 -10.17 -7.95 9.28
CA SER A 193 -10.65 -6.65 9.74
C SER A 193 -9.57 -5.94 10.56
N ALA A 194 -9.24 -4.70 10.19
CA ALA A 194 -8.38 -3.84 11.01
C ALA A 194 -8.93 -3.64 12.42
N ALA A 195 -10.26 -3.53 12.54
CA ALA A 195 -10.96 -3.30 13.80
C ALA A 195 -10.79 -4.47 14.78
N GLU A 196 -10.51 -5.66 14.28
CA GLU A 196 -10.40 -6.88 15.09
C GLU A 196 -8.94 -7.32 15.25
N GLY A 197 -8.16 -7.26 14.17
CA GLY A 197 -6.80 -7.80 14.10
C GLY A 197 -5.70 -6.78 13.90
N GLY A 198 -5.99 -5.48 13.81
CA GLY A 198 -5.00 -4.45 13.50
C GLY A 198 -4.55 -4.48 12.04
N CYS A 199 -3.50 -3.74 11.71
CA CYS A 199 -3.03 -3.59 10.33
C CYS A 199 -2.33 -4.84 9.78
N GLN A 200 -1.94 -5.80 10.64
CA GLN A 200 -1.54 -7.14 10.20
C GLN A 200 -2.67 -7.85 9.43
N ALA A 201 -3.93 -7.61 9.81
CA ALA A 201 -5.12 -8.21 9.17
C ALA A 201 -5.49 -7.53 7.84
N GLU A 202 -4.99 -6.31 7.59
CA GLU A 202 -5.20 -5.60 6.34
C GLU A 202 -3.97 -5.70 5.44
N VAL A 203 -2.93 -4.92 5.74
CA VAL A 203 -1.72 -4.80 4.92
C VAL A 203 -0.88 -6.07 5.01
N GLY A 204 -0.85 -6.74 6.17
CA GLY A 204 -0.16 -8.01 6.32
C GLY A 204 -0.78 -9.11 5.45
N VAL A 205 -2.10 -9.25 5.49
CA VAL A 205 -2.85 -10.17 4.62
C VAL A 205 -2.66 -9.80 3.15
N ALA A 206 -2.75 -8.52 2.77
CA ALA A 206 -2.51 -8.08 1.39
C ALA A 206 -1.07 -8.40 0.91
N CYS A 207 -0.08 -8.24 1.79
CA CYS A 207 1.31 -8.62 1.54
C CYS A 207 1.42 -10.13 1.28
N SER A 208 0.84 -10.95 2.14
CA SER A 208 0.80 -12.42 2.00
C SER A 208 0.10 -12.88 0.71
N MET A 209 -1.05 -12.30 0.40
CA MET A 209 -1.79 -12.54 -0.85
C MET A 209 -0.95 -12.18 -2.08
N ALA A 210 -0.25 -11.04 -2.05
CA ALA A 210 0.62 -10.61 -3.14
C ALA A 210 1.86 -11.50 -3.30
N SER A 211 2.48 -11.93 -2.19
CA SER A 211 3.63 -12.86 -2.22
C SER A 211 3.26 -14.15 -2.93
N ALA A 212 2.12 -14.74 -2.56
CA ALA A 212 1.61 -15.96 -3.15
C ALA A 212 1.26 -15.80 -4.62
N GLY A 213 0.56 -14.71 -4.97
CA GLY A 213 0.22 -14.39 -6.36
C GLY A 213 1.45 -14.23 -7.24
N PHE A 214 2.49 -13.55 -6.73
CA PHE A 214 3.76 -13.38 -7.44
C PHE A 214 4.47 -14.72 -7.61
N ALA A 215 4.63 -15.51 -6.54
CA ALA A 215 5.25 -16.83 -6.60
C ALA A 215 4.56 -17.76 -7.62
N ALA A 216 3.22 -17.79 -7.63
CA ALA A 216 2.45 -18.57 -8.59
C ALA A 216 2.67 -18.10 -10.04
N CYS A 217 2.78 -16.79 -10.28
CA CYS A 217 3.11 -16.27 -11.61
C CYS A 217 4.53 -16.63 -12.05
N MET A 218 5.45 -16.85 -11.11
CA MET A 218 6.81 -17.35 -11.40
C MET A 218 6.87 -18.86 -11.61
N GLY A 219 5.74 -19.57 -11.57
CA GLY A 219 5.67 -21.01 -11.78
C GLY A 219 6.05 -21.85 -10.55
N ALA A 220 5.96 -21.27 -9.34
CA ALA A 220 6.20 -21.99 -8.10
C ALA A 220 5.23 -23.16 -7.87
N SER A 221 5.68 -24.19 -7.15
CA SER A 221 4.79 -25.27 -6.67
C SER A 221 3.86 -24.76 -5.57
N PRO A 222 2.72 -25.44 -5.30
CA PRO A 222 1.80 -25.07 -4.23
C PRO A 222 2.47 -24.85 -2.87
N GLU A 223 3.45 -25.68 -2.52
CA GLU A 223 4.21 -25.60 -1.27
C GLU A 223 5.01 -24.30 -1.18
N THR A 224 5.72 -23.94 -2.25
CA THR A 224 6.47 -22.67 -2.33
C THR A 224 5.55 -21.45 -2.35
N VAL A 225 4.34 -21.58 -2.91
CA VAL A 225 3.33 -20.51 -2.86
C VAL A 225 2.82 -20.29 -1.43
N LEU A 226 2.54 -21.37 -0.70
CA LEU A 226 2.15 -21.29 0.72
C LEU A 226 3.29 -20.74 1.58
N GLN A 227 4.53 -21.13 1.31
CA GLN A 227 5.71 -20.57 1.96
C GLN A 227 5.87 -19.06 1.68
N ALA A 228 5.64 -18.62 0.43
CA ALA A 228 5.68 -17.18 0.10
C ALA A 228 4.61 -16.40 0.89
N ALA A 229 3.42 -16.98 1.02
CA ALA A 229 2.33 -16.40 1.80
C ALA A 229 2.72 -16.30 3.28
N GLU A 230 3.31 -17.35 3.85
CA GLU A 230 3.76 -17.43 5.24
C GLU A 230 4.77 -16.33 5.58
N ILE A 231 5.88 -16.23 4.83
CA ILE A 231 6.88 -15.16 4.99
C ILE A 231 6.21 -13.77 4.84
N GLY A 232 5.24 -13.66 3.92
CA GLY A 232 4.50 -12.44 3.69
C GLY A 232 3.74 -11.94 4.93
N ILE A 233 3.11 -12.84 5.72
CA ILE A 233 2.41 -12.45 6.95
C ILE A 233 3.38 -12.34 8.14
N GLU A 234 4.40 -13.20 8.22
CA GLU A 234 5.38 -13.23 9.32
C GLU A 234 5.99 -11.84 9.57
N HIS A 235 6.39 -11.17 8.49
CA HIS A 235 6.97 -9.82 8.53
C HIS A 235 5.98 -8.68 8.82
N ASN A 236 4.74 -9.01 9.16
CA ASN A 236 3.67 -8.08 9.48
C ASN A 236 2.93 -8.43 10.78
N LEU A 237 3.26 -9.54 11.46
CA LEU A 237 2.68 -9.91 12.75
C LEU A 237 2.93 -8.81 13.81
N GLY A 238 1.92 -8.52 14.60
CA GLY A 238 1.91 -7.47 15.63
C GLY A 238 1.64 -6.05 15.12
N LEU A 239 1.45 -5.84 13.81
CA LEU A 239 1.16 -4.49 13.29
C LEU A 239 -0.21 -3.99 13.74
N THR A 240 -0.20 -2.95 14.57
CA THR A 240 -1.40 -2.28 15.09
C THR A 240 -2.04 -1.34 14.06
N CYS A 241 -3.32 -1.02 14.27
CA CYS A 241 -4.05 -0.03 13.49
C CYS A 241 -4.30 1.22 14.34
N ASP A 242 -3.37 2.18 14.24
CA ASP A 242 -3.44 3.48 14.94
C ASP A 242 -2.97 4.60 13.99
N PRO A 243 -3.77 4.95 12.97
CA PRO A 243 -3.42 5.99 12.02
C PRO A 243 -3.46 7.38 12.67
N ILE A 244 -2.55 8.26 12.23
CA ILE A 244 -2.54 9.64 12.72
C ILE A 244 -3.87 10.29 12.37
N ASP A 245 -4.50 10.91 13.37
CA ASP A 245 -5.74 11.65 13.20
C ASP A 245 -6.91 10.80 12.66
N GLY A 246 -6.85 9.46 12.77
CA GLY A 246 -7.86 8.55 12.22
C GLY A 246 -7.87 8.47 10.68
N LEU A 247 -6.90 9.10 10.00
CA LEU A 247 -6.90 9.22 8.55
C LEU A 247 -6.13 8.08 7.89
N VAL A 248 -6.68 7.53 6.80
CA VAL A 248 -6.00 6.51 5.96
C VAL A 248 -4.91 7.16 5.09
N GLN A 249 -3.92 7.78 5.75
CA GLN A 249 -2.80 8.49 5.13
C GLN A 249 -1.49 8.02 5.76
N VAL A 250 -1.25 8.39 7.01
CA VAL A 250 -0.03 8.04 7.75
C VAL A 250 -0.41 7.11 8.89
N PRO A 251 0.18 5.90 9.03
CA PRO A 251 1.25 5.30 8.20
C PRO A 251 0.73 4.45 7.01
N CYS A 252 -0.56 4.51 6.67
CA CYS A 252 -1.20 3.61 5.71
C CYS A 252 -0.55 3.61 4.32
N ILE A 253 -0.21 4.78 3.78
CA ILE A 253 0.40 4.93 2.44
C ILE A 253 1.78 4.25 2.42
N GLU A 254 2.62 4.50 3.42
CA GLU A 254 3.94 3.88 3.54
C GLU A 254 3.85 2.36 3.77
N ARG A 255 2.87 1.91 4.57
CA ARG A 255 2.64 0.49 4.82
C ARG A 255 2.31 -0.27 3.54
N ASN A 256 1.52 0.30 2.62
CA ASN A 256 1.25 -0.33 1.32
C ASN A 256 2.51 -0.38 0.43
N SER A 257 3.28 0.71 0.39
CA SER A 257 4.56 0.78 -0.34
C SER A 257 5.53 -0.30 0.14
N LEU A 258 5.72 -0.43 1.45
CA LEU A 258 6.59 -1.43 2.05
C LEU A 258 6.00 -2.84 1.90
N GLY A 259 4.68 -3.00 1.99
CA GLY A 259 3.98 -4.27 1.76
C GLY A 259 4.23 -4.82 0.36
N ALA A 260 4.16 -3.98 -0.68
CA ALA A 260 4.45 -4.41 -2.05
C ALA A 260 5.90 -4.87 -2.24
N VAL A 261 6.87 -4.17 -1.63
CA VAL A 261 8.29 -4.55 -1.68
C VAL A 261 8.56 -5.83 -0.91
N LYS A 262 7.98 -5.97 0.29
CA LYS A 262 8.06 -7.19 1.10
C LYS A 262 7.47 -8.38 0.35
N ALA A 263 6.35 -8.21 -0.35
CA ALA A 263 5.69 -9.30 -1.06
C ALA A 263 6.58 -9.96 -2.13
N ILE A 264 7.24 -9.15 -2.96
CA ILE A 264 8.18 -9.68 -3.97
C ILE A 264 9.40 -10.30 -3.31
N THR A 265 9.93 -9.66 -2.27
CA THR A 265 11.11 -10.18 -1.56
C THR A 265 10.80 -11.53 -0.90
N ALA A 266 9.63 -11.67 -0.26
CA ALA A 266 9.16 -12.91 0.34
C ALA A 266 9.01 -14.03 -0.68
N ALA A 267 8.43 -13.73 -1.85
CA ALA A 267 8.30 -14.71 -2.94
C ALA A 267 9.68 -15.11 -3.52
N GLN A 268 10.61 -14.17 -3.64
CA GLN A 268 11.98 -14.48 -4.09
C GLN A 268 12.74 -15.35 -3.09
N LEU A 269 12.56 -15.09 -1.78
CA LEU A 269 13.13 -15.93 -0.72
C LEU A 269 12.59 -17.36 -0.82
N SER A 270 11.27 -17.55 -0.92
CA SER A 270 10.68 -18.89 -0.99
C SER A 270 11.09 -19.65 -2.26
N LEU A 271 11.17 -18.96 -3.41
CA LEU A 271 11.68 -19.55 -4.66
C LEU A 271 13.15 -20.00 -4.54
N ALA A 272 13.96 -19.29 -3.75
CA ALA A 272 15.35 -19.65 -3.51
C ALA A 272 15.53 -20.75 -2.44
N SER A 273 14.52 -20.98 -1.58
CA SER A 273 14.60 -21.94 -0.46
C SER A 273 14.55 -23.42 -0.86
N GLN A 274 14.26 -23.75 -2.12
CA GLN A 274 14.21 -25.14 -2.62
C GLN A 274 13.35 -26.10 -1.76
N GLY A 275 12.26 -25.61 -1.16
CA GLY A 275 11.33 -26.42 -0.37
C GLY A 275 11.75 -26.69 1.07
N VAL A 276 12.79 -26.03 1.59
CA VAL A 276 13.18 -26.12 3.00
C VAL A 276 12.56 -24.96 3.77
N TYR A 277 11.60 -25.26 4.64
CA TYR A 277 11.01 -24.30 5.58
C TYR A 277 10.54 -24.99 6.86
N SER A 278 10.60 -24.26 7.98
CA SER A 278 10.26 -24.79 9.30
C SER A 278 8.89 -24.36 9.81
N VAL A 279 8.31 -23.30 9.25
CA VAL A 279 7.03 -22.73 9.69
C VAL A 279 6.02 -22.86 8.56
N THR A 280 4.83 -23.34 8.89
CA THR A 280 3.71 -23.51 7.95
C THR A 280 2.81 -22.28 7.93
N LEU A 281 2.06 -22.10 6.84
CA LEU A 281 1.08 -21.01 6.75
C LEU A 281 0.00 -21.12 7.84
N ASP A 282 -0.42 -22.33 8.20
CA ASP A 282 -1.43 -22.54 9.25
C ASP A 282 -0.91 -22.07 10.62
N GLU A 283 0.36 -22.35 10.96
CA GLU A 283 1.00 -21.84 12.18
C GLU A 283 1.08 -20.31 12.18
N ALA A 284 1.38 -19.69 11.03
CA ALA A 284 1.41 -18.24 10.90
C ALA A 284 0.01 -17.60 11.02
N ILE A 285 -1.03 -18.24 10.47
CA ILE A 285 -2.43 -17.81 10.62
C ILE A 285 -2.86 -17.91 12.09
N GLU A 286 -2.50 -19.00 12.76
CA GLU A 286 -2.80 -19.18 14.19
C GLU A 286 -2.07 -18.13 15.04
N ALA A 287 -0.78 -17.87 14.77
CA ALA A 287 -0.02 -16.81 15.43
C ALA A 287 -0.67 -15.43 15.21
N MET A 288 -1.14 -15.16 14.00
CA MET A 288 -1.89 -13.94 13.68
C MET A 288 -3.18 -13.83 14.50
N ARG A 289 -3.95 -14.93 14.62
CA ARG A 289 -5.22 -14.99 15.37
C ARG A 289 -5.00 -14.77 16.88
N LEU A 290 -3.97 -15.39 17.44
CA LEU A 290 -3.60 -15.21 18.85
C LEU A 290 -3.15 -13.75 19.11
N THR A 291 -2.28 -13.22 18.26
CA THR A 291 -1.82 -11.81 18.36
C THR A 291 -2.98 -10.84 18.24
N ALA A 292 -3.93 -11.10 17.33
CA ALA A 292 -5.15 -10.31 17.19
C ALA A 292 -5.99 -10.36 18.46
N THR A 293 -6.12 -11.52 19.10
CA THR A 293 -6.87 -11.68 20.36
C THR A 293 -6.21 -10.88 21.49
N ASP A 294 -4.89 -10.95 21.61
CA ASP A 294 -4.11 -10.29 22.66
C ASP A 294 -3.95 -8.78 22.46
N MET A 295 -4.16 -8.29 21.23
CA MET A 295 -4.02 -6.88 20.91
C MET A 295 -5.06 -6.05 21.68
N SER A 296 -4.57 -5.03 22.39
CA SER A 296 -5.43 -4.13 23.17
C SER A 296 -6.36 -3.33 22.27
N VAL A 297 -7.60 -3.11 22.72
CA VAL A 297 -8.63 -2.34 21.99
C VAL A 297 -8.12 -0.96 21.55
N LYS A 298 -7.30 -0.28 22.36
CA LYS A 298 -6.69 1.03 22.02
C LYS A 298 -5.80 1.01 20.78
N TYR A 299 -5.36 -0.16 20.33
CA TYR A 299 -4.47 -0.33 19.18
C TYR A 299 -5.16 -1.01 17.98
N LYS A 300 -6.48 -1.24 18.10
CA LYS A 300 -7.32 -1.90 17.10
C LYS A 300 -8.12 -0.93 16.25
N GLU A 301 -7.94 0.38 16.35
CA GLU A 301 -9.01 1.28 15.96
C GLU A 301 -8.84 2.14 14.71
N THR A 302 -9.84 1.91 13.86
CA THR A 302 -10.53 2.87 12.98
C THR A 302 -11.97 3.14 13.50
N SER A 303 -12.32 2.83 14.77
CA SER A 303 -13.72 2.82 15.26
C SER A 303 -14.13 3.80 16.40
N LEU A 304 -13.24 4.47 17.15
CA LEU A 304 -13.57 5.52 18.15
C LEU A 304 -13.31 6.93 17.61
N SER A 305 -12.73 7.07 16.42
CA SER A 305 -12.67 8.39 15.76
C SER A 305 -13.98 8.78 15.05
N THR A 306 -14.96 7.87 15.04
CA THR A 306 -16.36 8.12 14.66
C THR A 306 -17.27 7.76 15.84
N THR A 307 -17.27 8.60 16.89
CA THR A 307 -18.51 8.71 17.68
C THR A 307 -19.62 9.18 16.73
N ASP A 308 -20.53 8.25 16.44
CA ASP A 308 -21.94 8.42 16.03
C ASP A 308 -22.41 8.10 14.59
N GLU A 309 -21.62 7.51 13.68
CA GLU A 309 -22.20 7.13 12.36
C GLU A 309 -21.65 5.87 11.66
N SER A 310 -20.75 5.08 12.26
CA SER A 310 -20.21 3.86 11.63
C SER A 310 -20.66 2.55 12.29
N ARG A 311 -21.78 2.56 13.01
CA ARG A 311 -22.35 1.37 13.69
C ARG A 311 -23.09 0.39 12.76
N LEU A 312 -22.84 0.45 11.45
CA LEU A 312 -23.50 -0.37 10.43
C LEU A 312 -22.49 -0.86 9.38
N VAL A 313 -21.59 -1.77 9.74
CA VAL A 313 -21.10 -2.79 8.79
C VAL A 313 -20.93 -4.12 9.55
N HIS A 314 -22.03 -4.60 10.13
CA HIS A 314 -22.27 -6.05 10.09
C HIS A 314 -22.92 -6.30 8.75
N ASP A 315 -22.14 -6.53 7.69
CA ASP A 315 -22.70 -7.00 6.43
C ASP A 315 -22.77 -8.54 6.48
N PRO A 316 -23.97 -9.13 6.38
CA PRO A 316 -24.16 -10.57 6.32
C PRO A 316 -23.68 -11.12 4.97
N GLU A 317 -23.38 -12.41 4.96
CA GLU A 317 -22.99 -13.25 3.83
C GLU A 317 -23.48 -12.79 2.45
N PHE A 318 -22.57 -12.33 1.58
CA PHE A 318 -22.82 -12.21 0.14
C PHE A 318 -21.82 -13.07 -0.63
N PHE A 319 -22.32 -14.15 -1.23
CA PHE A 319 -21.55 -15.05 -2.09
C PHE A 319 -21.91 -14.78 -3.55
N ILE A 320 -20.94 -14.38 -4.38
CA ILE A 320 -21.11 -14.40 -5.84
C ILE A 320 -20.29 -15.56 -6.41
N CYS A 321 -21.00 -16.67 -6.64
CA CYS A 321 -20.47 -17.88 -7.26
C CYS A 321 -20.21 -17.64 -8.77
N ALA A 322 -19.00 -17.92 -9.25
CA ALA A 322 -18.73 -18.03 -10.68
C ALA A 322 -18.43 -19.49 -11.00
N SER A 323 -19.24 -20.11 -11.87
CA SER A 323 -19.02 -21.46 -12.38
C SER A 323 -17.65 -21.54 -13.08
N LEU A 324 -16.70 -22.28 -12.48
CA LEU A 324 -15.34 -22.45 -12.99
C LEU A 324 -15.22 -23.78 -13.73
N SER A 325 -15.27 -23.71 -15.06
CA SER A 325 -14.87 -24.81 -15.94
C SER A 325 -13.34 -24.86 -16.09
N SER A 326 -12.78 -26.07 -15.91
CA SER A 326 -11.48 -26.65 -16.35
C SER A 326 -10.13 -25.91 -16.18
N THR A 327 -10.05 -24.61 -15.98
CA THR A 327 -8.78 -23.82 -15.92
C THR A 327 -8.47 -23.24 -14.54
N LEU A 328 -8.58 -24.04 -13.48
CA LEU A 328 -8.13 -23.65 -12.13
C LEU A 328 -6.60 -23.76 -12.00
N PRO A 329 -5.90 -22.78 -11.39
CA PRO A 329 -4.50 -22.93 -10.98
C PRO A 329 -4.29 -24.18 -10.11
N ALA A 330 -3.14 -24.84 -10.22
CA ALA A 330 -2.84 -26.09 -9.53
C ALA A 330 -3.05 -25.99 -8.01
N LEU A 331 -2.64 -24.87 -7.39
CA LEU A 331 -2.87 -24.59 -5.97
C LEU A 331 -4.36 -24.67 -5.61
N ILE A 332 -5.26 -24.09 -6.40
CA ILE A 332 -6.69 -24.08 -6.06
C ILE A 332 -7.26 -25.49 -6.14
N ARG A 333 -6.83 -26.28 -7.13
CA ARG A 333 -7.18 -27.71 -7.19
C ARG A 333 -6.66 -28.47 -5.96
N THR A 334 -5.43 -28.23 -5.53
CA THR A 334 -4.86 -28.85 -4.33
C THR A 334 -5.60 -28.44 -3.06
N LEU A 335 -5.96 -27.16 -2.92
CA LEU A 335 -6.73 -26.67 -1.77
C LEU A 335 -8.14 -27.28 -1.73
N ILE A 336 -8.79 -27.47 -2.89
CA ILE A 336 -10.08 -28.17 -2.99
C ILE A 336 -9.92 -29.66 -2.62
N GLN A 337 -8.92 -30.34 -3.19
CA GLN A 337 -8.66 -31.76 -2.93
C GLN A 337 -8.36 -32.06 -1.46
N ASN A 338 -7.69 -31.13 -0.78
CA ASN A 338 -7.35 -31.25 0.64
C ASN A 338 -8.46 -30.74 1.57
N GLY A 339 -9.63 -30.35 1.04
CA GLY A 339 -10.78 -29.90 1.82
C GLY A 339 -10.64 -28.51 2.45
N TYR A 340 -9.63 -27.73 2.07
CA TYR A 340 -9.45 -26.33 2.52
C TYR A 340 -10.38 -25.36 1.79
N LEU A 341 -10.88 -25.74 0.60
CA LEU A 341 -11.85 -25.02 -0.21
C LEU A 341 -12.93 -26.00 -0.68
N ASP A 342 -14.18 -25.56 -0.69
CA ASP A 342 -15.33 -26.37 -1.09
C ASP A 342 -15.71 -25.99 -2.54
N ASP A 343 -16.23 -26.93 -3.34
CA ASP A 343 -16.53 -26.70 -4.77
C ASP A 343 -17.50 -25.51 -4.99
N GLU A 344 -18.33 -25.20 -4.00
CA GLU A 344 -19.28 -24.07 -4.01
C GLU A 344 -18.68 -22.74 -3.48
N THR A 345 -17.60 -22.79 -2.69
CA THR A 345 -16.99 -21.60 -2.04
C THR A 345 -15.95 -20.90 -2.88
N VAL A 346 -15.66 -21.38 -4.10
CA VAL A 346 -14.79 -20.68 -5.04
C VAL A 346 -15.55 -19.50 -5.65
N VAL A 347 -15.70 -18.42 -4.90
CA VAL A 347 -14.90 -17.19 -5.00
C VAL A 347 -15.54 -16.14 -4.07
N ALA A 348 -14.85 -15.79 -2.98
CA ALA A 348 -15.24 -14.62 -2.18
C ALA A 348 -14.76 -13.33 -2.88
N TRP A 349 -15.50 -12.88 -3.90
CA TRP A 349 -15.22 -11.62 -4.61
C TRP A 349 -15.53 -10.37 -3.77
N ASP A 350 -16.16 -10.51 -2.60
CA ASP A 350 -16.44 -9.40 -1.67
C ASP A 350 -15.16 -8.77 -1.06
N LEU A 351 -14.03 -9.49 -1.11
CA LEU A 351 -12.73 -8.96 -0.70
C LEU A 351 -12.18 -7.91 -1.68
N ILE A 352 -12.78 -7.80 -2.87
CA ILE A 352 -12.36 -6.96 -3.99
C ILE A 352 -13.58 -6.16 -4.49
N GLN A 353 -14.21 -5.43 -3.57
CA GLN A 353 -15.31 -4.52 -3.86
C GLN A 353 -14.78 -3.24 -4.51
N VAL A 354 -15.42 -2.82 -5.60
CA VAL A 354 -15.23 -1.49 -6.21
C VAL A 354 -16.16 -0.53 -5.47
N GLY A 355 -15.69 0.17 -4.46
CA GLY A 355 -16.53 1.02 -3.61
C GLY A 355 -15.87 2.33 -3.23
N GLY A 356 -16.29 3.43 -3.89
CA GLY A 356 -15.78 4.79 -3.63
C GLY A 356 -16.59 5.87 -4.35
N THR A 357 -17.92 5.81 -4.24
CA THR A 357 -18.97 6.85 -4.30
C THR A 357 -20.28 6.09 -4.44
N TYR A 358 -21.23 6.32 -3.53
CA TYR A 358 -22.63 6.00 -3.78
C TYR A 358 -23.03 6.75 -5.05
N VAL A 359 -23.09 6.04 -6.16
CA VAL A 359 -23.80 6.49 -7.34
C VAL A 359 -25.05 5.61 -7.36
N THR A 360 -26.18 6.26 -7.07
CA THR A 360 -27.54 5.74 -7.30
C THR A 360 -27.67 5.04 -8.63
#